data_AF-X0W5K6-F1
#
_entry.id   AF-X0W5K6-F1
#
_cell.length_a   1.000
_cell.length_b   1.000
_cell.length_c   1.000
_cell.angle_alpha   90.00
_cell.angle_beta   90.00
_cell.angle_gamma   90.00
#
_symmetry.space_group_name_H-M   'P 1'
#
loop_
_entity.id
_entity.type
_entity.pdbx_description
1 polymer ?
#
loop_
_entity_poly.entity_id
_entity_poly.type
_entity_poly.pdbx_seq_one_letter_code
_entity_poly.pdbx_strand_id
1 'polypeptide(L)' 'YEDEGAPELDLEMLREDMIGELQAINQYQEHIDTIEDEEVAEVLAHIRDEEKEHLVELTKLIQKLDPLQAEMFKKEGL' A
#
# COMPACT_ATOMS: atom_id res chain seq x y z
N TYR A 1 15.17 21.75 19.44
CA TYR A 1 14.88 21.81 18.00
C TYR A 1 14.34 20.45 17.66
N GLU A 2 13.02 20.34 17.62
CA GLU A 2 12.36 19.13 17.14
C GLU A 2 12.73 19.03 15.66
N ASP A 3 13.51 18.01 15.34
CA ASP A 3 13.76 17.58 13.97
C ASP A 3 12.44 16.96 13.50
N GLU A 4 11.45 17.82 13.20
CA GLU A 4 10.28 17.44 12.43
C GLU A 4 10.84 16.95 11.09
N GLY A 5 10.82 15.63 10.90
CA GLY A 5 11.39 14.97 9.72
C GLY A 5 11.01 15.74 8.45
N ALA A 6 12.00 15.95 7.58
CA ALA A 6 11.77 16.72 6.35
C ALA A 6 10.61 16.08 5.59
N PRO A 7 9.58 16.83 5.17
CA PRO A 7 8.40 16.28 4.48
C PRO A 7 8.71 15.39 3.26
N GLU A 8 9.87 15.60 2.64
CA GLU A 8 10.42 14.77 1.56
C GLU A 8 10.76 13.35 2.03
N LEU A 9 11.38 13.21 3.21
CA LEU A 9 11.72 11.92 3.80
C LEU A 9 10.46 11.15 4.22
N ASP A 10 9.47 11.85 4.77
CA ASP A 10 8.17 11.24 5.11
C ASP A 10 7.47 10.69 3.87
N LEU A 11 7.53 11.42 2.76
CA LEU A 11 6.94 11.00 1.49
C LEU A 11 7.70 9.84 0.85
N GLU A 12 9.03 9.80 0.97
CA GLU A 12 9.85 8.66 0.54
C GLU A 12 9.49 7.38 1.32
N MET A 13 9.42 7.46 2.66
CA MET A 13 9.06 6.33 3.51
C MET A 13 7.68 5.76 3.16
N LEU A 14 6.66 6.62 2.99
CA LEU A 14 5.32 6.17 2.63
C LEU A 14 5.25 5.50 1.25
N ARG A 15 6.11 5.93 0.31
CA ARG A 15 6.18 5.31 -1.02
C ARG A 15 6.87 3.94 -0.97
N GLU A 16 7.91 3.80 -0.16
CA GLU A 16 8.55 2.50 0.10
C GLU A 16 7.58 1.53 0.80
N ASP A 17 6.80 2.00 1.78
CA ASP A 17 5.76 1.19 2.42
C ASP A 17 4.72 0.72 1.38
N MET A 18 4.25 1.62 0.50
CA MET A 18 3.32 1.28 -0.59
C MET A 18 3.91 0.24 -1.56
N ILE A 19 5.20 0.33 -1.87
CA ILE A 19 5.90 -0.68 -2.68
C ILE A 19 5.87 -2.03 -1.98
N GLY A 20 6.11 -2.05 -0.67
CA GLY A 20 6.00 -3.25 0.17
C GLY A 20 4.63 -3.90 0.08
N GLU A 21 3.55 -3.13 0.24
CA GLU A 21 2.19 -3.67 0.14
C GLU A 21 1.88 -4.24 -1.25
N LEU A 22 2.29 -3.56 -2.33
CA LEU A 22 2.13 -4.08 -3.69
C LEU A 22 2.90 -5.37 -3.93
N GLN A 23 4.10 -5.51 -3.34
CA GLN A 23 4.87 -6.74 -3.41
C GLN A 23 4.18 -7.88 -2.64
N ALA A 24 3.69 -7.60 -1.43
CA ALA A 24 2.96 -8.57 -0.61
C ALA A 24 1.69 -9.06 -1.32
N ILE A 25 0.89 -8.15 -1.90
CA ILE A 25 -0.30 -8.50 -2.68
C ILE A 25 0.02 -9.50 -3.79
N ASN A 26 1.06 -9.22 -4.59
CA ASN A 26 1.46 -10.09 -5.70
C ASN A 26 2.01 -11.43 -5.21
N GLN A 27 2.82 -11.41 -4.15
CA GLN A 27 3.40 -12.61 -3.57
C GLN A 27 2.31 -13.53 -3.00
N TYR A 28 1.35 -13.00 -2.25
CA TYR A 28 0.24 -13.79 -1.74
C TYR A 28 -0.63 -14.35 -2.87
N GLN A 29 -0.85 -13.58 -3.94
CA GLN A 29 -1.57 -14.09 -5.11
C GLN A 29 -0.85 -15.29 -5.74
N GLU A 30 0.47 -15.20 -5.96
CA GLU A 30 1.26 -16.31 -6.49
C GLU A 30 1.20 -17.56 -5.59
N HIS A 31 1.23 -17.36 -4.27
CA HIS A 31 1.08 -18.47 -3.32
C HIS A 31 -0.33 -19.10 -3.38
N ILE A 32 -1.39 -18.29 -3.42
CA ILE A 32 -2.78 -18.76 -3.52
C ILE A 32 -2.97 -19.59 -4.81
N ASP A 33 -2.35 -19.17 -5.91
CA ASP A 33 -2.46 -19.87 -7.20
C ASP A 33 -1.73 -21.23 -7.22
N THR A 34 -0.84 -21.49 -6.24
CA THR A 34 0.03 -22.68 -6.21
C THR A 34 -0.24 -23.63 -5.04
N ILE A 35 -0.81 -23.14 -3.95
CA ILE A 35 -1.09 -23.94 -2.74
C ILE A 35 -2.35 -24.79 -2.96
N GLU A 36 -2.23 -26.09 -2.68
CA GLU A 36 -3.37 -27.04 -2.77
C GLU A 36 -4.23 -27.09 -1.49
N ASP A 37 -3.67 -26.64 -0.36
CA ASP A 37 -4.38 -26.62 0.92
C ASP A 37 -5.35 -25.43 0.98
N GLU A 38 -6.64 -25.72 1.00
CA GLU A 38 -7.71 -24.72 0.94
C GLU A 38 -7.73 -23.81 2.17
N GLU A 39 -7.44 -24.34 3.37
CA GLU A 39 -7.42 -23.54 4.59
C GLU A 39 -6.26 -22.54 4.56
N VAL A 40 -5.08 -22.98 4.08
CA VAL A 40 -3.94 -22.09 3.89
C VAL A 40 -4.24 -21.02 2.84
N ALA A 41 -4.80 -21.41 1.69
CA ALA A 41 -5.13 -20.47 0.63
C ALA A 41 -6.16 -19.41 1.07
N GLU A 42 -7.15 -19.78 1.87
CA GLU A 42 -8.15 -18.85 2.42
C GLU A 42 -7.50 -17.82 3.36
N VAL A 43 -6.61 -18.26 4.25
CA VAL A 43 -5.88 -17.34 5.15
C VAL A 43 -5.00 -16.38 4.35
N LEU A 44 -4.28 -16.86 3.33
CA LEU A 44 -3.46 -15.99 2.49
C LEU A 44 -4.30 -15.02 1.65
N ALA A 45 -5.49 -15.43 1.22
CA ALA A 45 -6.42 -14.55 0.51
C ALA A 45 -6.92 -13.41 1.41
N HIS A 46 -7.20 -13.71 2.68
CA HIS A 46 -7.54 -12.71 3.68
C HIS A 46 -6.40 -11.69 3.86
N ILE A 47 -5.17 -12.18 4.12
CA ILE A 47 -4.01 -11.30 4.33
C ILE A 47 -3.76 -10.43 3.09
N ARG A 48 -3.78 -11.00 1.88
CA ARG A 48 -3.65 -10.25 0.62
C ARG A 48 -4.67 -9.11 0.51
N ASP A 49 -5.89 -9.34 0.97
CA ASP A 49 -6.95 -8.35 0.90
C ASP A 49 -6.79 -7.26 1.97
N GLU A 50 -6.22 -7.57 3.15
CA GLU A 50 -5.77 -6.55 4.13
C GLU A 50 -4.68 -5.64 3.54
N GLU A 51 -3.70 -6.17 2.81
CA GLU A 51 -2.66 -5.33 2.19
C GLU A 51 -3.22 -4.36 1.14
N LYS A 52 -4.34 -4.70 0.49
CA LYS A 52 -5.05 -3.77 -0.39
C LYS A 52 -5.71 -2.64 0.38
N GLU A 53 -6.16 -2.89 1.61
CA GLU A 53 -6.65 -1.83 2.50
C GLU A 53 -5.50 -0.93 2.95
N HIS A 54 -4.36 -1.50 3.33
CA HIS A 54 -3.14 -0.74 3.66
C HIS A 54 -2.68 0.15 2.50
N LEU A 55 -2.71 -0.34 1.27
CA LEU A 55 -2.43 0.45 0.07
C LEU A 55 -3.32 1.70 -0.04
N VAL A 56 -4.62 1.57 0.27
CA VAL A 56 -5.57 2.68 0.25
C VAL A 56 -5.26 3.68 1.35
N GLU A 57 -4.89 3.22 2.54
CA GLU A 57 -4.50 4.08 3.67
C GLU A 57 -3.23 4.87 3.37
N LEU A 58 -2.18 4.21 2.86
CA LEU A 58 -0.93 4.83 2.44
C LEU A 58 -1.17 5.84 1.32
N THR A 59 -2.03 5.52 0.35
CA THR A 59 -2.41 6.46 -0.72
C THR A 59 -3.01 7.76 -0.15
N LYS A 60 -3.86 7.68 0.88
CA LYS A 60 -4.44 8.87 1.53
C LYS A 60 -3.37 9.71 2.25
N LEU A 61 -2.40 9.06 2.90
CA LEU A 61 -1.29 9.75 3.56
C LEU A 61 -0.40 10.45 2.54
N ILE A 62 -0.08 9.78 1.44
CA ILE A 62 0.69 10.35 0.32
C ILE A 62 -0.03 11.57 -0.27
N GLN A 63 -1.34 11.49 -0.54
CA GLN A 63 -2.11 12.64 -1.03
C GLN A 63 -2.10 13.83 -0.05
N LYS A 64 -1.99 13.58 1.25
CA LYS A 64 -1.87 14.65 2.24
C LYS A 64 -0.52 15.37 2.16
N LEU A 65 0.55 14.67 1.81
CA LEU A 65 1.92 15.20 1.76
C LEU A 65 2.38 15.62 0.35
N ASP A 66 1.74 15.13 -0.71
CA ASP A 66 2.01 15.47 -2.11
C ASP A 66 0.79 16.16 -2.75
N PRO A 67 0.73 17.51 -2.75
CA PRO A 67 -0.39 18.25 -3.32
C PRO A 67 -0.58 18.03 -4.82
N LEU A 68 0.50 17.76 -5.57
CA LEU A 68 0.42 17.52 -7.00
C LEU A 68 -0.25 16.18 -7.27
N GLN A 69 0.17 15.14 -6.54
CA GLN A 69 -0.44 13.81 -6.64
C GLN A 69 -1.91 13.84 -6.21
N ALA A 70 -2.26 14.59 -5.16
CA ALA A 70 -3.66 14.79 -4.76
C ALA A 70 -4.51 15.49 -5.84
N GLU A 71 -3.96 16.49 -6.53
CA GLU A 71 -4.65 17.14 -7.65
C GLU A 71 -4.88 16.15 -8.80
N MET A 72 -3.92 15.26 -9.07
CA MET A 72 -4.06 14.21 -10.09
C MET A 72 -5.16 13.20 -9.73
N PHE A 73 -5.19 12.69 -8.50
CA PHE A 73 -6.27 11.79 -8.04
C PHE A 73 -7.65 12.44 -8.18
N LYS A 74 -7.79 13.70 -7.73
CA LYS A 74 -9.04 14.45 -7.84
C LYS A 74 -9.52 14.62 -9.28
N LYS A 75 -8.60 14.81 -10.25
CA LYS A 75 -8.94 14.92 -11.68
C LYS A 75 -9.52 13.62 -12.23
N GLU A 76 -9.04 12.48 -11.74
CA GLU A 76 -9.53 11.15 -12.11
C GLU A 76 -10.78 10.72 -11.31
N GLY A 77 -11.24 11.54 -10.35
CA GLY A 77 -12.39 11.22 -9.50
C GLY A 77 -12.09 10.18 -8.43
N LEU A 78 -10.82 10.06 -8.04
CA LEU A 78 -10.29 9.15 -7.04
C LEU A 78 -9.92 9.89 -5.74
#